data_AF-A0A9E3BWP7-F1
#
_entry.id   AF-A0A9E3BWP7-F1
#
_cell.length_a   1.000
_cell.length_b   1.000
_cell.length_c   1.000
_cell.angle_alpha   90.00
_cell.angle_beta   90.00
_cell.angle_gamma   90.00
#
_symmetry.space_group_name_H-M   'P 1'
#
loop_
_entity.id
_entity.type
_entity.pdbx_description
1 polymer ?
#
loop_
_entity_poly.entity_id
_entity_poly.type
_entity_poly.pdbx_seq_one_letter_code
_entity_poly.pdbx_strand_id
1 'polypeptide(L)' 'MRDEPGRTERRPRADALRNRERVLAAAKTVFSAGGPDASLETVARRAGVGIGTVYRHFPTREALFEAV' A
#
# COMPACT_ATOMS: atom_id res chain seq x y z
N MET A 1 -18.48 4.80 -20.32
CA MET A 1 -18.16 3.68 -19.42
C MET A 1 -17.06 4.16 -18.47
N ARG A 2 -17.44 4.92 -17.44
CA ARG A 2 -16.52 5.37 -16.38
C ARG A 2 -16.86 4.51 -15.19
N ASP A 3 -16.04 3.52 -14.90
CA ASP A 3 -16.23 2.64 -13.76
C ASP A 3 -15.84 3.40 -12.50
N GLU A 4 -16.84 3.90 -11.77
CA GLU A 4 -16.74 4.13 -10.34
C GLU A 4 -17.26 2.87 -9.64
N PRO A 5 -16.46 2.25 -8.74
CA PRO A 5 -17.02 1.38 -7.74
C PRO A 5 -16.90 2.05 -6.36
N GLY A 6 -17.94 2.79 -6.00
CA GLY A 6 -18.25 3.11 -4.61
C GLY A 6 -18.94 1.93 -3.93
N ARG A 7 -18.19 1.11 -3.17
CA ARG A 7 -18.69 0.41 -1.97
C ARG A 7 -17.52 -0.29 -1.28
N THR A 8 -17.26 0.02 -0.02
CA THR A 8 -16.58 -0.95 0.84
C THR A 8 -17.33 -0.96 2.16
N GLU A 9 -18.30 -1.86 2.18
CA GLU A 9 -18.74 -2.61 3.36
C GLU A 9 -17.54 -2.86 4.27
N ARG A 10 -17.74 -2.69 5.58
CA ARG A 10 -16.69 -2.75 6.61
C ARG A 10 -15.82 -4.01 6.43
N ARG A 11 -14.70 -3.87 5.72
CA ARG A 11 -13.78 -4.97 5.45
C ARG A 11 -13.21 -5.45 6.79
N PRO A 12 -13.28 -6.75 7.13
CA PRO A 12 -12.90 -7.23 8.45
C PRO A 12 -11.45 -6.86 8.78
N ARG A 13 -11.18 -6.58 10.06
CA ARG A 13 -9.85 -6.15 10.56
C ARG A 13 -8.71 -7.05 10.10
N ALA A 14 -8.98 -8.34 9.86
CA ALA A 14 -8.01 -9.30 9.36
C ALA A 14 -7.44 -8.93 7.98
N ASP A 15 -8.26 -8.38 7.08
CA ASP A 15 -7.80 -7.95 5.76
C ASP A 15 -6.97 -6.67 5.82
N ALA A 16 -7.25 -5.80 6.79
CA ALA A 16 -6.44 -4.61 7.03
C ALA A 16 -5.03 -4.99 7.50
N LEU A 17 -4.90 -5.96 8.41
CA LEU A 17 -3.59 -6.50 8.81
C LEU A 17 -2.86 -7.15 7.63
N ARG A 18 -3.52 -8.07 6.91
CA ARG A 18 -2.89 -8.74 5.75
C ARG A 18 -2.45 -7.76 4.67
N ASN A 19 -3.24 -6.73 4.39
CA ASN A 19 -2.87 -5.69 3.45
C ASN A 19 -1.68 -4.88 3.94
N ARG A 20 -1.63 -4.53 5.23
CA ARG A 20 -0.49 -3.84 5.83
C ARG A 20 0.78 -4.68 5.67
N GLU A 21 0.73 -5.98 5.99
CA GLU A 21 1.89 -6.88 5.85
C GLU A 21 2.39 -6.97 4.40
N ARG A 22 1.46 -7.11 3.44
CA ARG A 22 1.79 -7.11 2.00
C ARG A 22 2.46 -5.81 1.57
N VAL A 23 1.96 -4.67 2.04
CA VAL A 23 2.54 -3.35 1.77
C VAL A 23 3.96 -3.25 2.33
N LEU A 24 4.21 -3.70 3.56
CA LEU A 24 5.54 -3.66 4.17
C LEU A 24 6.54 -4.57 3.45
N ALA A 25 6.13 -5.80 3.08
CA ALA A 25 6.99 -6.71 2.33
C ALA A 25 7.35 -6.16 0.93
N ALA A 26 6.37 -5.58 0.24
CA ALA A 26 6.60 -4.92 -1.05
C ALA A 26 7.50 -3.69 -0.90
N ALA A 27 7.28 -2.88 0.14
CA ALA A 27 8.07 -1.70 0.45
C ALA A 27 9.53 -2.03 0.71
N LYS A 28 9.83 -3.08 1.51
CA LYS A 28 11.22 -3.58 1.69
C LYS A 28 11.90 -3.87 0.35
N THR A 29 11.18 -4.56 -0.53
CA THR A 29 11.74 -4.94 -1.82
C THR A 29 11.95 -3.73 -2.73
N VAL A 30 11.00 -2.79 -2.74
CA VAL A 30 11.06 -1.57 -3.56
C VAL A 30 12.15 -0.62 -3.07
N PHE A 31 12.23 -0.38 -1.76
CA PHE A 31 13.27 0.48 -1.18
C PHE A 31 14.67 -0.12 -1.32
N SER A 32 14.83 -1.43 -1.18
CA SER A 32 16.13 -2.09 -1.34
C SER A 32 16.61 -2.13 -2.80
N ALA A 33 15.68 -2.14 -3.78
CA ALA A 33 16.02 -2.35 -5.18
C ALA A 33 16.12 -1.05 -6.01
N GLY A 34 15.44 0.03 -5.64
CA GLY A 34 14.96 0.99 -6.65
C GLY A 34 15.31 2.46 -6.49
N GLY A 35 15.92 2.91 -5.39
CA GLY A 35 16.16 4.35 -5.22
C GLY A 35 14.90 5.20 -5.55
N PRO A 36 14.96 6.22 -6.42
CA PRO A 36 13.89 7.19 -6.65
C PRO A 36 12.54 6.64 -7.18
N ASP A 37 12.49 5.46 -7.81
CA ASP A 37 11.24 4.81 -8.25
C ASP A 37 10.41 4.21 -7.10
N ALA A 38 10.94 4.30 -5.87
CA ALA A 38 10.28 3.87 -4.67
C ALA A 38 9.19 4.86 -4.22
N SER A 39 8.10 4.89 -4.97
CA SER A 39 6.89 5.64 -4.65
C SER A 39 5.86 4.75 -3.94
N LEU A 40 4.96 5.36 -3.16
CA LEU A 40 3.82 4.66 -2.54
C LEU A 40 2.97 3.92 -3.57
N GLU A 41 2.86 4.46 -4.79
CA GLU A 41 2.13 3.86 -5.90
C GLU A 41 2.80 2.56 -6.42
N THR A 42 4.13 2.58 -6.58
CA THR A 42 4.92 1.39 -6.93
C THR A 42 4.75 0.29 -5.87
N VAL A 43 4.76 0.67 -4.59
CA VAL A 43 4.52 -0.26 -3.48
C VAL A 43 3.11 -0.81 -3.51
N ALA A 44 2.09 0.02 -3.70
CA ALA A 44 0.69 -0.40 -3.80
C ALA A 44 0.50 -1.43 -4.92
N ARG A 45 1.04 -1.13 -6.11
CA ARG A 45 1.00 -2.03 -7.27
C ARG A 45 1.68 -3.37 -6.97
N ARG A 46 2.86 -3.34 -6.35
CA ARG A 46 3.62 -4.56 -6.01
C ARG A 46 2.97 -5.38 -4.89
N ALA A 47 2.32 -4.71 -3.93
CA ALA A 47 1.57 -5.35 -2.85
C ALA A 47 0.18 -5.87 -3.29
N GLY A 48 -0.28 -5.52 -4.49
CA GLY A 48 -1.61 -5.90 -4.99
C GLY A 48 -2.74 -5.22 -4.22
N VAL A 49 -2.51 -4.02 -3.68
CA VAL A 49 -3.51 -3.25 -2.93
C VAL A 49 -3.77 -1.91 -3.60
N GLY A 50 -4.97 -1.36 -3.39
CA GLY A 50 -5.29 -0.02 -3.88
C GLY A 50 -4.46 1.06 -3.16
N ILE A 51 -4.07 2.10 -3.88
CA ILE A 51 -3.27 3.22 -3.36
C ILE A 51 -3.95 3.92 -2.17
N GLY A 52 -5.28 4.02 -2.17
CA GLY A 52 -6.03 4.53 -1.02
C GLY A 52 -5.92 3.66 0.26
N THR A 53 -5.63 2.36 0.13
CA THR A 53 -5.33 1.51 1.29
C THR A 53 -3.93 1.82 1.83
N VAL A 54 -2.96 2.04 0.95
CA VAL A 54 -1.61 2.46 1.36
C VAL A 54 -1.67 3.81 2.07
N TYR A 55 -2.29 4.83 1.48
CA TYR A 55 -2.42 6.16 2.10
C TYR A 55 -3.13 6.16 3.45
N ARG A 56 -4.10 5.25 3.66
CA ARG A 56 -4.77 5.09 4.97
C ARG A 56 -3.84 4.55 6.06
N HIS A 57 -2.84 3.75 5.70
CA HIS A 57 -1.88 3.17 6.66
C HIS A 57 -0.57 3.97 6.73
N PHE A 58 -0.16 4.55 5.62
CA PHE A 58 1.11 5.23 5.40
C PHE A 58 0.83 6.49 4.56
N PRO A 59 0.50 7.62 5.20
CA PRO A 59 0.13 8.84 4.49
C PRO A 59 1.30 9.44 3.71
N THR A 60 2.54 9.13 4.08
CA THR A 60 3.76 9.60 3.43
C THR A 60 4.71 8.46 3.12
N ARG A 61 5.65 8.71 2.19
CA ARG A 61 6.73 7.78 1.89
C ARG A 61 7.60 7.55 3.11
N GLU A 62 7.89 8.59 3.91
CA GLU A 62 8.61 8.45 5.17
C GLU A 62 7.87 7.54 6.15
N ALA A 63 6.56 7.70 6.32
CA ALA A 63 5.78 6.84 7.21
C ALA A 63 5.84 5.36 6.81
N LEU A 64 5.91 5.07 5.51
CA LEU A 64 6.11 3.72 5.02
C LEU A 64 7.56 3.24 5.25
N PHE A 65 8.55 4.11 5.10
CA PHE A 65 9.96 3.82 5.32
C PHE A 65 10.26 3.52 6.79
N GLU A 66 9.70 4.28 7.73
CA GLU A 66 9.83 4.05 9.18
C GLU A 66 9.19 2.73 9.64
N ALA A 67 8.28 2.17 8.83
CA ALA A 67 7.53 0.97 9.19
C ALA A 67 8.15 -0.34 8.68
N VAL A 68 9.18 -0.28 7.81
CA VAL A 68 9.84 -1.47 7.22
C VAL A 68 11.12 -1.86 7.93
#